data_AF-A0A9P4GL05-F1
#
_entry.id   AF-A0A9P4GL05-F1
#
_cell.length_a   1.000
_cell.length_b   1.000
_cell.length_c   1.000
_cell.angle_alpha   90.00
_cell.angle_beta   90.00
_cell.angle_gamma   90.00
#
_symmetry.space_group_name_H-M   'P 1'
#
loop_
_entity.id
_entity.type
_entity.pdbx_description
1 polymer ?
#
loop_
_entity_poly.entity_id
_entity_poly.type
_entity_poly.pdbx_seq_one_letter_code
_entity_poly.pdbx_strand_id
1 'polypeptide(L)'
;MLSGSTTTHCGTGCQQAYGTCGSSTPSKPVSTNARCGSKYGGQTCQGSVFGNCCSQFDFCGSTKDYCSASICQKDYGSCTG
;
A
#
# COMPACT_ATOMS: atom_id res chain seq x y z
N MET A 1 -11.73 22.68 16.74
CA MET A 1 -10.99 21.40 16.88
C MET A 1 -11.87 20.28 16.36
N LEU A 2 -11.62 19.80 15.14
CA LEU A 2 -12.03 18.45 14.72
C LEU A 2 -11.30 18.10 13.43
N SER A 3 -10.11 17.51 13.56
CA SER A 3 -9.35 16.97 12.44
C SER A 3 -10.05 15.69 11.99
N GLY A 4 -10.91 15.79 10.99
CA GLY A 4 -11.63 14.66 10.41
C GLY A 4 -10.70 13.80 9.57
N SER A 5 -10.11 12.78 10.19
CA SER A 5 -9.33 11.73 9.50
C SER A 5 -10.23 10.71 8.79
N THR A 6 -11.21 11.17 8.01
CA THR A 6 -12.01 10.26 7.17
C THR A 6 -11.47 10.27 5.74
N THR A 7 -11.27 9.06 5.22
CA THR A 7 -10.68 8.67 3.93
C THR A 7 -11.18 9.45 2.70
N THR A 8 -12.31 10.16 2.83
CA THR A 8 -12.89 11.03 1.80
C THR A 8 -12.03 12.26 1.46
N HIS A 9 -11.20 12.74 2.39
CA HIS A 9 -10.49 14.02 2.24
C HIS A 9 -9.07 13.90 1.66
N CYS A 10 -8.55 12.68 1.50
CA CYS A 10 -7.22 12.41 0.95
C CYS A 10 -7.25 12.13 -0.57
N GLY A 11 -8.33 12.52 -1.25
CA GLY A 11 -8.50 12.40 -2.70
C GLY A 11 -8.00 13.63 -3.50
N THR A 12 -8.51 13.81 -4.72
CA THR A 12 -8.10 14.78 -5.78
C THR A 12 -8.28 16.28 -5.44
N GLY A 13 -8.06 16.67 -4.18
CA GLY A 13 -8.18 18.06 -3.68
C GLY A 13 -7.43 18.32 -2.37
N CYS A 14 -6.47 17.46 -2.02
CA CYS A 14 -5.69 17.59 -0.79
C CYS A 14 -4.92 18.91 -0.73
N GLN A 15 -5.24 19.77 0.24
CA GLN A 15 -4.55 21.05 0.43
C GLN A 15 -3.30 20.86 1.30
N GLN A 16 -2.14 20.94 0.66
CA GLN A 16 -0.81 20.77 1.28
C GLN A 16 -0.53 21.74 2.44
N ALA A 17 -1.31 22.82 2.59
CA ALA A 17 -1.14 23.82 3.64
C ALA A 17 -1.73 23.43 5.00
N TYR A 18 -2.58 22.39 5.08
CA TYR A 18 -3.33 22.05 6.31
C TYR A 18 -3.12 20.61 6.81
N GLY A 19 -2.21 19.83 6.21
CA GLY A 19 -1.83 18.49 6.66
C GLY A 19 -0.78 17.83 5.78
N THR A 20 -0.07 16.83 6.30
CA THR A 20 0.79 15.96 5.48
C THR A 20 -0.12 15.16 4.56
N CYS A 21 -0.11 15.47 3.27
CA CYS A 21 -0.74 14.64 2.25
C CYS A 21 0.10 13.36 2.05
N GLY A 22 0.20 12.58 3.12
CA GLY A 22 1.10 11.46 3.26
C GLY A 22 0.44 10.19 2.79
N SER A 23 1.00 9.63 1.71
CA SER A 23 0.78 8.27 1.23
C SER A 23 -0.44 8.05 0.33
N SER A 24 -0.70 8.99 -0.58
CA SER A 24 -1.24 8.61 -1.89
C SER A 24 -0.15 7.88 -2.68
N THR A 25 0.11 6.61 -2.37
CA THR A 25 0.55 5.71 -3.44
C THR A 25 -0.49 5.84 -4.54
N PRO A 26 -0.12 6.05 -5.82
CA PRO A 26 -1.09 6.00 -6.91
C PRO A 26 -1.96 4.77 -6.69
N SER A 27 -3.29 4.92 -6.79
CA SER A 27 -4.26 3.86 -6.49
C SER A 27 -3.94 2.64 -7.36
N LYS A 28 -3.05 1.78 -6.84
CA LYS A 28 -2.60 0.56 -7.49
C LYS A 28 -3.74 -0.42 -7.33
N PRO A 29 -4.05 -1.21 -8.36
CA PRO A 29 -5.12 -2.21 -8.24
C PRO A 29 -4.81 -3.14 -7.07
N VAL A 30 -5.76 -3.35 -6.18
CA VAL A 30 -5.58 -4.27 -5.03
C VAL A 30 -5.50 -5.69 -5.57
N SER A 31 -4.53 -6.46 -5.07
CA SER A 31 -4.33 -7.85 -5.46
C SER A 31 -5.54 -8.70 -5.11
N THR A 32 -6.10 -9.38 -6.10
CA THR A 32 -7.20 -10.36 -5.95
C THR A 32 -6.74 -11.81 -6.11
N ASN A 33 -5.47 -12.02 -6.46
CA ASN A 33 -4.87 -13.33 -6.76
C ASN A 33 -3.56 -13.60 -6.00
N ALA A 34 -3.32 -12.85 -4.92
CA ALA A 34 -2.09 -12.85 -4.13
C ALA A 34 -0.82 -12.39 -4.88
N ARG A 35 -0.93 -11.82 -6.09
CA ARG A 35 0.21 -11.25 -6.83
C ARG A 35 0.29 -9.74 -6.71
N CYS A 36 1.50 -9.21 -6.68
CA CYS A 36 1.77 -7.78 -6.57
C CYS A 36 2.98 -7.39 -7.41
N GLY A 37 3.26 -6.09 -7.54
CA GLY A 37 4.40 -5.62 -8.31
C GLY A 37 4.07 -5.22 -9.74
N SER A 38 5.03 -4.57 -10.40
CA SER A 38 4.88 -4.05 -11.77
C SER A 38 4.55 -5.14 -12.78
N LYS A 39 5.09 -6.35 -12.61
CA LYS A 39 4.88 -7.50 -13.50
C LYS A 39 3.42 -7.98 -13.54
N TYR A 40 2.66 -7.73 -12.48
CA TYR A 40 1.28 -8.16 -12.35
C TYR A 40 0.30 -6.99 -12.50
N GLY A 41 0.58 -6.07 -13.44
CA GLY A 41 -0.27 -4.91 -13.68
C GLY A 41 -0.13 -3.82 -12.60
N GLY A 42 0.99 -3.82 -11.86
CA GLY A 42 1.23 -2.85 -10.82
C GLY A 42 0.38 -3.04 -9.57
N GLN A 43 -0.13 -4.25 -9.32
CA GLN A 43 -1.02 -4.54 -8.19
C GLN A 43 -0.32 -4.35 -6.84
N THR A 44 -1.09 -3.87 -5.85
CA THR A 44 -0.64 -3.71 -4.46
C THR A 44 -1.27 -4.74 -3.53
N CYS A 45 -0.54 -5.13 -2.49
CA CYS A 45 -1.07 -5.97 -1.43
C CYS A 45 -1.83 -5.16 -0.37
N GLN A 46 -1.68 -3.83 -0.34
CA GLN A 46 -2.39 -2.99 0.62
C GLN A 46 -3.91 -3.10 0.45
N GLY A 47 -4.60 -3.53 1.52
CA GLY A 47 -6.05 -3.79 1.51
C GLY A 47 -6.45 -5.15 0.95
N SER A 48 -5.48 -6.01 0.59
CA SER A 48 -5.75 -7.37 0.11
C SER A 48 -5.99 -8.34 1.26
N VAL A 49 -6.86 -9.34 1.02
CA VAL A 49 -7.14 -10.43 1.98
C VAL A 49 -5.95 -11.34 2.22
N PHE A 50 -4.97 -11.35 1.31
CA PHE A 50 -3.75 -12.17 1.43
C PHE A 50 -2.72 -11.54 2.37
N GLY A 51 -2.88 -10.26 2.71
CA GLY A 51 -1.96 -9.49 3.52
C GLY A 51 -1.49 -8.22 2.83
N ASN A 52 -0.89 -7.32 3.61
CA ASN A 52 -0.56 -5.97 3.17
C ASN A 52 0.86 -5.83 2.57
N CYS A 53 1.69 -6.87 2.63
CA CYS A 53 3.09 -6.81 2.25
C CYS A 53 3.30 -7.51 0.92
N CYS A 54 4.00 -6.84 0.00
CA CYS A 54 4.40 -7.42 -1.27
C CYS A 54 5.84 -7.90 -1.15
N SER A 55 6.09 -9.20 -1.21
CA SER A 55 7.45 -9.74 -1.22
C SER A 55 8.16 -9.46 -2.56
N GLN A 56 9.49 -9.56 -2.57
CA GLN A 56 10.34 -9.49 -3.78
C GLN A 56 10.02 -10.58 -4.81
N PHE A 57 9.30 -11.62 -4.38
CA PHE A 57 8.82 -12.71 -5.23
C PHE A 57 7.44 -12.42 -5.86
N ASP A 58 6.99 -11.17 -5.78
CA ASP A 58 5.72 -10.69 -6.34
C ASP A 58 4.51 -11.42 -5.72
N PHE A 59 4.58 -11.69 -4.42
CA PHE A 59 3.51 -12.33 -3.64
C PHE A 59 3.09 -11.52 -2.42
N CYS A 60 1.78 -11.47 -2.19
CA CYS A 60 1.17 -10.86 -1.03
C CYS A 60 1.21 -11.77 0.20
N GLY A 61 1.54 -11.19 1.35
CA GLY A 61 1.52 -11.87 2.63
C GLY A 61 1.51 -10.88 3.80
N SER A 62 1.40 -11.42 5.01
CA SER A 62 1.40 -10.66 6.27
C SER A 62 2.52 -11.06 7.23
N THR A 63 3.30 -12.10 6.93
CA THR A 63 4.38 -12.55 7.81
C THR A 63 5.67 -11.80 7.53
N LYS A 64 6.64 -11.92 8.44
CA LYS A 64 7.95 -11.28 8.33
C LYS A 64 8.67 -11.61 7.01
N ASP A 65 8.46 -12.80 6.46
CA ASP A 65 9.01 -13.25 5.17
C ASP A 65 8.43 -12.51 3.95
N TYR A 66 7.35 -11.75 4.14
CA TYR A 66 6.78 -10.87 3.12
C TYR A 66 6.98 -9.39 3.47
N CYS A 67 7.01 -9.06 4.77
CA CYS A 67 6.97 -7.68 5.27
C CYS A 67 8.33 -7.09 5.63
N SER A 68 9.40 -7.90 5.75
CA SER A 68 10.71 -7.37 6.13
C SER A 68 11.19 -6.34 5.12
N ALA A 69 11.74 -5.22 5.61
CA ALA A 69 12.21 -4.14 4.75
C ALA A 69 13.22 -4.60 3.68
N SER A 70 13.99 -5.65 3.94
CA SER A 70 14.98 -6.22 3.02
C SER A 70 14.38 -7.04 1.87
N ILE A 71 13.15 -7.54 2.01
CA ILE A 71 12.51 -8.45 1.03
C ILE A 71 11.17 -7.92 0.53
N CYS A 72 10.66 -6.83 1.09
CA CYS A 72 9.35 -6.27 0.75
C CYS A 72 9.47 -5.14 -0.28
N GLN A 73 8.61 -5.16 -1.29
CA GLN A 73 8.47 -4.12 -2.30
C GLN A 73 7.63 -2.95 -1.77
N LYS A 74 8.29 -1.92 -1.24
CA LYS A 74 7.68 -0.73 -0.62
C LYS A 74 6.67 0.01 -1.51
N ASP A 75 6.80 -0.11 -2.84
CA ASP A 75 5.89 0.56 -3.77
C ASP A 75 4.58 -0.22 -3.98
N TYR A 76 4.49 -1.46 -3.48
CA TYR A 76 3.37 -2.38 -3.66
C TYR A 76 2.88 -3.02 -2.35
N GLY A 77 3.40 -2.59 -1.20
CA GLY A 77 3.04 -3.15 0.10
C GLY A 77 3.60 -2.38 1.30
N SER A 78 3.08 -2.70 2.48
CA SER A 78 3.48 -2.10 3.77
C SER A 78 4.66 -2.82 4.40
N CYS A 79 5.87 -2.39 4.05
CA CYS A 79 7.12 -3.01 4.51
C CYS A 79 7.53 -2.52 5.91
N THR A 80 6.82 -3.00 6.93
CA THR A 80 7.01 -2.59 8.35
C THR A 80 7.57 -3.72 9.24
N GLY A 81 7.91 -4.86 8.64
CA GLY A 81 8.30 -6.09 9.35
C GLY A 81 9.77 -6.20 9.74
#